data_AF-H1YIC6-F1
#
_entry.id   AF-H1YIC6-F1
#
_cell.length_a   1.000
_cell.length_b   1.000
_cell.length_c   1.000
_cell.angle_alpha   90.00
_cell.angle_beta   90.00
_cell.angle_gamma   90.00
#
_symmetry.space_group_name_H-M   'P 1'
#
loop_
_entity.id
_entity.type
_entity.pdbx_description
1 polymer ?
#
loop_
_entity_poly.entity_id
_entity_poly.type
_entity_poly.pdbx_seq_one_letter_code
_entity_poly.pdbx_strand_id
1 'polypeptide(L)'
;MNENLNMPLRTKILEMALNIEDAMTNILLTYLQIDKEGTKTMGNKSTSLSFRNKIDLLFDLDVLTKAENEQFLLLMEFRNQFLHNIHCASFLYAAEALGIDKRNKLLKFDEADSITDPENTLENAFTNLFINCLDIVLLKYEIRQKFLFDKRKIVTDFAEYSKFIWEKDTELFGTIINTCMPVAGDTKEVLILKMAIHDIVETGTASLNTDETFMKLQKNLNESMNKERVKYFFTK
;
A
#
# COMPACT_ATOMS: atom_id res chain seq x y z
N MET A 1 18.92 -47.36 -9.81
CA MET A 1 19.64 -46.16 -10.26
C MET A 1 19.49 -45.12 -9.17
N ASN A 2 20.59 -44.63 -8.59
CA ASN A 2 20.52 -43.48 -7.69
C ASN A 2 20.19 -42.26 -8.54
N GLU A 3 18.92 -41.88 -8.59
CA GLU A 3 18.51 -40.57 -9.10
C GLU A 3 19.15 -39.51 -8.20
N ASN A 4 20.20 -38.88 -8.71
CA ASN A 4 20.83 -37.77 -8.02
C ASN A 4 19.88 -36.57 -8.12
N LEU A 5 19.09 -36.35 -7.08
CA LEU A 5 18.08 -35.28 -6.96
C LEU A 5 18.64 -33.86 -7.12
N ASN A 6 19.96 -33.70 -7.24
CA ASN A 6 20.66 -32.42 -7.28
C ASN A 6 20.18 -31.50 -6.15
N MET A 7 20.32 -31.99 -4.91
CA MET A 7 19.90 -31.26 -3.72
C MET A 7 20.46 -29.84 -3.63
N PRO A 8 21.74 -29.56 -3.99
CA PRO A 8 22.26 -28.19 -3.97
C PRO A 8 21.45 -27.24 -4.85
N LEU A 9 21.12 -27.64 -6.08
CA LEU A 9 20.32 -26.82 -7.00
C LEU A 9 18.90 -26.62 -6.48
N ARG A 10 18.25 -27.69 -5.98
CA ARG A 10 16.91 -27.59 -5.40
C ARG A 10 16.88 -26.66 -4.20
N THR A 11 17.89 -26.71 -3.33
CA THR A 11 18.02 -25.80 -2.18
C THR A 11 18.13 -24.36 -2.64
N LYS A 12 18.99 -24.07 -3.62
CA LYS A 12 19.11 -22.71 -4.20
C LYS A 12 17.77 -22.19 -4.72
N ILE A 13 17.05 -23.00 -5.50
CA ILE A 13 15.76 -22.62 -6.06
C ILE A 13 14.68 -22.46 -4.98
N LEU A 14 14.71 -23.31 -3.95
CA LEU A 14 13.83 -23.19 -2.80
C LEU A 14 14.06 -21.88 -2.04
N GLU A 15 15.30 -21.51 -1.76
CA GLU A 15 15.65 -20.26 -1.09
C GLU A 15 15.16 -19.04 -1.89
N MET A 16 15.41 -19.02 -3.20
CA MET A 16 14.90 -17.98 -4.10
C MET A 16 13.36 -17.91 -4.04
N ALA A 17 12.69 -19.06 -4.13
CA ALA A 17 11.23 -19.14 -4.10
C ALA A 17 10.62 -18.64 -2.77
N LEU A 18 11.21 -19.00 -1.64
CA LEU A 18 10.74 -18.56 -0.33
C LEU A 18 10.90 -17.04 -0.15
N ASN A 19 12.02 -16.49 -0.60
CA ASN A 19 12.28 -15.05 -0.52
C ASN A 19 11.28 -14.24 -1.36
N ILE A 20 11.04 -14.63 -2.62
CA ILE A 20 10.07 -13.91 -3.46
C ILE A 20 8.64 -14.10 -2.93
N GLU A 21 8.30 -15.27 -2.40
CA GLU A 21 6.97 -15.54 -1.86
C GLU A 21 6.67 -14.74 -0.58
N ASP A 22 7.64 -14.59 0.33
CA ASP A 22 7.47 -13.71 1.51
C ASP A 22 7.41 -12.24 1.07
N ALA A 23 8.23 -11.82 0.12
CA ALA A 23 8.19 -10.45 -0.39
C ALA A 23 6.84 -10.10 -1.04
N MET A 24 6.26 -11.02 -1.82
CA MET A 24 4.91 -10.89 -2.39
C MET A 24 3.83 -10.83 -1.31
N THR A 25 4.00 -11.57 -0.22
CA THR A 25 3.12 -11.50 0.96
C THR A 25 3.18 -10.12 1.59
N ASN A 26 4.37 -9.55 1.75
CA ASN A 26 4.54 -8.21 2.32
C ASN A 26 3.95 -7.11 1.43
N ILE A 27 4.06 -7.23 0.10
CA ILE A 27 3.37 -6.33 -0.83
C ILE A 27 1.86 -6.43 -0.67
N LEU A 28 1.30 -7.64 -0.65
CA LEU A 28 -0.14 -7.84 -0.47
C LEU A 28 -0.63 -7.20 0.83
N LEU A 29 0.07 -7.43 1.95
CA LEU A 29 -0.25 -6.80 3.23
C LEU A 29 -0.21 -5.26 3.14
N THR A 30 0.78 -4.71 2.44
CA THR A 30 0.92 -3.25 2.25
C THR A 30 -0.19 -2.67 1.37
N TYR A 31 -0.57 -3.34 0.29
CA TYR A 31 -1.64 -2.89 -0.60
C TYR A 31 -3.01 -3.00 0.06
N LEU A 32 -3.27 -4.11 0.75
CA LEU A 32 -4.50 -4.36 1.50
C LEU A 32 -4.56 -3.61 2.84
N GLN A 33 -3.44 -3.04 3.30
CA GLN A 33 -3.30 -2.36 4.60
C GLN A 33 -3.73 -3.24 5.79
N ILE A 34 -3.27 -4.48 5.76
CA ILE A 34 -3.54 -5.48 6.79
C ILE A 34 -2.26 -5.70 7.59
N ASP A 35 -2.35 -5.64 8.92
CA ASP A 35 -1.26 -6.05 9.79
C ASP A 35 -1.08 -7.56 9.70
N LYS A 36 0.17 -8.05 9.57
CA LYS A 36 0.46 -9.49 9.42
C LYS A 36 -0.08 -10.31 10.60
N GLU A 37 -0.09 -9.74 11.80
CA GLU A 37 -0.52 -10.40 13.02
C GLU A 37 -1.99 -10.82 12.97
N GLY A 38 -2.26 -12.07 13.34
CA GLY A 38 -3.62 -12.62 13.37
C GLY A 38 -4.21 -13.01 12.01
N THR A 39 -3.50 -12.78 10.90
CA THR A 39 -3.97 -13.20 9.57
C THR A 39 -3.92 -14.73 9.41
N LYS A 40 -5.05 -15.33 9.02
CA LYS A 40 -5.13 -16.79 8.76
C LYS A 40 -4.57 -17.17 7.39
N THR A 41 -4.61 -16.25 6.44
CA THR A 41 -4.32 -16.48 5.01
C THR A 41 -2.93 -16.01 4.58
N MET A 42 -2.24 -15.20 5.39
CA MET A 42 -0.90 -14.66 5.07
C MET A 42 0.23 -15.23 5.95
N GLY A 43 -0.07 -16.31 6.69
CA GLY A 43 0.92 -17.04 7.50
C GLY A 43 1.55 -18.22 6.76
N ASN A 44 2.01 -19.23 7.50
CA ASN A 44 2.61 -20.46 6.97
C ASN A 44 1.78 -21.71 7.32
N LYS A 45 0.45 -21.58 7.41
CA LYS A 45 -0.47 -22.67 7.76
C LYS A 45 -1.06 -23.27 6.47
N SER A 46 -1.72 -24.42 6.59
CA SER A 46 -2.43 -25.04 5.46
C SER A 46 -3.54 -24.16 4.85
N THR A 47 -4.00 -23.16 5.59
CA THR A 47 -5.00 -22.17 5.14
C THR A 47 -4.38 -20.94 4.45
N SER A 48 -3.05 -20.90 4.33
CA SER A 48 -2.35 -19.79 3.71
C SER A 48 -2.53 -19.78 2.20
N LEU A 49 -2.55 -18.57 1.62
CA LEU A 49 -2.57 -18.40 0.18
C LEU A 49 -1.31 -19.03 -0.42
N SER A 50 -1.50 -19.84 -1.46
CA SER A 50 -0.38 -20.37 -2.23
C SER A 50 0.33 -19.25 -2.99
N PHE A 51 1.58 -19.49 -3.40
CA PHE A 51 2.31 -18.54 -4.24
C PHE A 51 1.52 -18.11 -5.48
N ARG A 52 0.83 -19.06 -6.13
CA ARG A 52 -0.05 -18.77 -7.26
C ARG A 52 -1.16 -17.79 -6.90
N ASN A 53 -1.87 -18.04 -5.78
CA ASN A 53 -2.96 -17.17 -5.37
C ASN A 53 -2.49 -15.76 -5.02
N LYS A 54 -1.26 -15.62 -4.49
CA LYS A 54 -0.68 -14.31 -4.21
C LYS A 54 -0.41 -13.53 -5.50
N ILE A 55 0.12 -14.21 -6.53
CA ILE A 55 0.36 -13.61 -7.85
C ILE A 55 -0.97 -13.17 -8.48
N ASP A 56 -1.96 -14.07 -8.53
CA ASP A 56 -3.28 -13.78 -9.10
C ASP A 56 -3.96 -12.60 -8.37
N LEU A 57 -3.92 -12.58 -7.04
CA LEU A 57 -4.51 -11.49 -6.25
C LEU A 57 -3.83 -10.14 -6.51
N LEU A 58 -2.50 -10.11 -6.65
CA LEU A 58 -1.80 -8.86 -6.99
C LEU A 58 -2.12 -8.38 -8.42
N PHE A 59 -2.37 -9.30 -9.34
CA PHE A 59 -2.84 -8.96 -10.68
C PHE A 59 -4.28 -8.44 -10.65
N ASP A 60 -5.19 -9.11 -9.94
CA ASP A 60 -6.59 -8.71 -9.80
C ASP A 60 -6.76 -7.36 -9.08
N LEU A 61 -5.79 -6.97 -8.24
CA LEU A 61 -5.72 -5.66 -7.59
C LEU A 61 -5.05 -4.58 -8.47
N ASP A 62 -4.79 -4.87 -9.75
CA ASP A 62 -4.08 -3.99 -10.69
C ASP A 62 -2.69 -3.54 -10.20
N VAL A 63 -2.05 -4.30 -9.30
CA VAL A 63 -0.70 -4.00 -8.82
C VAL A 63 0.35 -4.43 -9.84
N LEU A 64 0.15 -5.63 -10.39
CA LEU A 64 1.00 -6.18 -11.44
C LEU A 64 0.39 -5.87 -12.81
N THR A 65 1.22 -5.38 -13.72
CA THR A 65 0.89 -5.36 -15.13
C THR A 65 0.83 -6.78 -15.68
N LYS A 66 0.19 -6.95 -16.84
CA LYS A 66 0.15 -8.25 -17.52
C LYS A 66 1.55 -8.85 -17.75
N ALA A 67 2.51 -8.02 -18.16
CA ALA A 67 3.88 -8.47 -18.42
C ALA A 67 4.59 -8.94 -17.14
N GLU A 68 4.46 -8.18 -16.04
CA GLU A 68 5.03 -8.56 -14.74
C GLU A 68 4.37 -9.84 -14.21
N ASN A 69 3.05 -9.96 -14.31
CA ASN A 69 2.32 -11.16 -13.92
C ASN A 69 2.83 -12.40 -14.67
N GLU A 70 3.02 -12.31 -15.99
CA GLU A 70 3.56 -13.40 -16.79
C GLU A 70 4.97 -13.85 -16.34
N GLN A 71 5.79 -12.93 -15.82
CA GLN A 71 7.14 -13.25 -15.29
C GLN A 71 7.07 -14.03 -13.98
N PHE A 72 6.23 -13.61 -13.03
CA PHE A 72 6.03 -14.35 -11.79
C PHE A 72 5.47 -15.76 -12.05
N LEU A 73 4.56 -15.89 -13.01
CA LEU A 73 4.02 -17.19 -13.39
C LEU A 73 5.10 -18.10 -14.01
N LEU A 74 5.96 -17.54 -14.86
CA LEU A 74 7.09 -18.28 -15.42
C LEU A 74 8.04 -18.77 -14.31
N LEU A 75 8.40 -17.90 -13.37
CA LEU A 75 9.25 -18.25 -12.23
C LEU A 75 8.63 -19.36 -11.39
N MET A 76 7.33 -19.25 -11.09
CA MET A 76 6.57 -20.25 -10.34
C MET A 76 6.54 -21.61 -11.05
N GLU A 77 6.34 -21.65 -12.36
CA GLU A 77 6.29 -22.88 -13.15
C GLU A 77 7.63 -23.62 -13.13
N PHE A 78 8.75 -22.90 -13.34
CA PHE A 78 10.10 -23.48 -13.24
C PHE A 78 10.37 -23.98 -11.82
N ARG A 79 10.10 -23.16 -10.80
CA ARG A 79 10.20 -23.56 -9.39
C ARG A 79 9.42 -24.84 -9.10
N ASN A 80 8.21 -24.98 -9.62
CA ASN A 80 7.38 -26.16 -9.39
C ASN A 80 7.98 -27.44 -9.98
N GLN A 81 8.70 -27.37 -11.10
CA GLN A 81 9.45 -28.53 -11.61
C GLN A 81 10.52 -28.95 -10.61
N PHE A 82 11.35 -28.02 -10.16
CA PHE A 82 12.43 -28.35 -9.24
C PHE A 82 11.98 -28.83 -7.87
N LEU A 83 10.81 -28.41 -7.38
CA LEU A 83 10.36 -28.79 -6.04
C LEU A 83 9.41 -29.98 -6.02
N HIS A 84 8.61 -30.19 -7.07
CA HIS A 84 7.58 -31.24 -7.07
C HIS A 84 7.87 -32.38 -8.04
N ASN A 85 8.66 -32.16 -9.08
CA ASN A 85 9.03 -33.23 -10.01
C ASN A 85 10.30 -33.93 -9.52
N ILE A 86 10.18 -35.19 -9.10
CA ILE A 86 11.29 -35.97 -8.56
C ILE A 86 12.43 -36.19 -9.58
N HIS A 87 12.11 -36.19 -10.88
CA HIS A 87 13.07 -36.40 -11.95
C HIS A 87 13.79 -35.12 -12.41
N CYS A 88 13.36 -33.95 -11.90
CA CYS A 88 13.98 -32.68 -12.25
C CYS A 88 15.33 -32.50 -11.54
N ALA A 89 16.43 -32.68 -12.27
CA ALA A 89 17.79 -32.53 -11.75
C ALA A 89 18.58 -31.37 -12.40
N SER A 90 18.03 -30.73 -13.43
CA SER A 90 18.68 -29.70 -14.25
C SER A 90 17.66 -28.73 -14.86
N PHE A 91 18.11 -27.54 -15.27
CA PHE A 91 17.34 -26.54 -15.99
C PHE A 91 16.97 -26.97 -17.40
N LEU A 92 17.84 -27.71 -18.09
CA LEU A 92 17.51 -28.33 -19.37
C LEU A 92 16.29 -29.22 -19.24
N TYR A 93 16.27 -30.10 -18.23
CA TYR A 93 15.13 -30.98 -17.98
C TYR A 93 13.87 -30.17 -17.64
N ALA A 94 13.98 -29.16 -16.76
CA ALA A 94 12.83 -28.32 -16.41
C ALA A 94 12.25 -27.59 -17.63
N ALA A 95 13.12 -27.06 -18.50
CA ALA A 95 12.73 -26.37 -19.72
C ALA A 95 12.09 -27.32 -20.75
N GLU A 96 12.59 -28.54 -20.89
CA GLU A 96 11.98 -29.58 -21.72
C GLU A 96 10.60 -29.99 -21.19
N ALA A 97 10.48 -30.23 -19.88
CA ALA A 97 9.24 -30.60 -19.24
C ALA A 97 8.15 -29.52 -19.35
N LEU A 98 8.54 -28.24 -19.35
CA LEU A 98 7.63 -27.10 -19.51
C LEU A 98 7.34 -26.74 -20.97
N GLY A 99 8.15 -27.24 -21.91
CA GLY A 99 8.00 -27.03 -23.34
C GLY A 99 8.75 -25.79 -23.88
N ILE A 100 8.91 -25.78 -25.21
CA ILE A 100 9.77 -24.82 -25.91
C ILE A 100 9.34 -23.36 -25.73
N ASP A 101 8.04 -23.10 -25.57
CA ASP A 101 7.52 -21.75 -25.36
C ASP A 101 8.02 -21.15 -24.03
N LYS A 102 8.01 -21.94 -22.95
CA LYS A 102 8.48 -21.50 -21.63
C LYS A 102 9.99 -21.35 -21.60
N ARG A 103 10.71 -22.26 -22.26
CA ARG A 103 12.15 -22.12 -22.51
C ARG A 103 12.48 -20.81 -23.21
N ASN A 104 11.81 -20.50 -24.32
CA ASN A 104 12.06 -19.29 -25.09
C ASN A 104 11.70 -18.02 -24.31
N LYS A 105 10.66 -18.07 -23.47
CA LYS A 105 10.33 -16.95 -22.57
C LYS A 105 11.40 -16.75 -21.50
N LEU A 106 11.95 -17.82 -20.94
CA LEU A 106 13.02 -17.75 -19.95
C LEU A 106 14.29 -17.15 -20.56
N LEU A 107 14.68 -17.60 -21.76
CA LEU A 107 15.88 -17.13 -22.44
C LEU A 107 15.88 -15.64 -22.78
N LYS A 108 14.74 -14.93 -22.69
CA LYS A 108 14.70 -13.47 -22.82
C LYS A 108 15.39 -12.73 -21.66
N PHE A 109 15.65 -13.43 -20.56
CA PHE A 109 16.34 -12.91 -19.38
C PHE A 109 17.83 -13.26 -19.37
N ASP A 110 18.33 -13.94 -20.40
CA ASP A 110 19.77 -14.14 -20.54
C ASP A 110 20.42 -12.86 -21.10
N GLU A 111 21.44 -12.37 -20.42
CA GLU A 111 22.17 -11.15 -20.80
C GLU A 111 23.55 -11.46 -21.39
N ALA A 112 23.92 -12.74 -21.52
CA ALA A 112 25.24 -13.15 -21.99
C ALA A 112 25.31 -13.27 -23.52
N ASP A 113 26.24 -12.54 -24.14
CA ASP A 113 26.56 -12.65 -25.59
C ASP A 113 27.47 -13.86 -25.92
N SER A 114 27.90 -14.63 -24.92
CA SER A 114 28.91 -15.68 -25.09
C SER A 114 28.30 -17.08 -25.26
N ILE A 115 28.98 -17.93 -26.05
CA ILE A 115 28.68 -19.36 -26.17
C ILE A 115 28.93 -20.01 -24.80
N THR A 116 27.88 -20.12 -24.01
CA THR A 116 27.89 -20.75 -22.70
C THR A 116 27.18 -22.09 -22.81
N ASP A 117 27.53 -23.03 -21.94
CA ASP A 117 26.85 -24.32 -21.84
C ASP A 117 25.33 -24.12 -21.65
N PRO A 118 24.46 -24.81 -22.41
CA PRO A 118 23.01 -24.57 -22.40
C PRO A 118 22.35 -24.66 -21.02
N GLU A 119 22.87 -25.49 -20.12
CA GLU A 119 22.42 -25.60 -18.73
C GLU A 119 22.71 -24.29 -17.97
N ASN A 120 23.95 -23.81 -18.03
CA ASN A 120 24.36 -22.55 -17.40
C ASN A 120 23.60 -21.34 -17.96
N THR A 121 23.34 -21.32 -19.27
CA THR A 121 22.52 -20.26 -19.89
C THR A 121 21.11 -20.22 -19.29
N LEU A 122 20.46 -21.36 -19.12
CA LEU A 122 19.12 -21.41 -18.53
C LEU A 122 19.14 -21.08 -17.03
N GLU A 123 20.18 -21.50 -16.30
CA GLU A 123 20.37 -21.13 -14.90
C GLU A 123 20.55 -19.63 -14.72
N ASN A 124 21.38 -19.00 -15.56
CA ASN A 124 21.60 -17.55 -15.56
C ASN A 124 20.31 -16.81 -15.90
N ALA A 125 19.60 -17.22 -16.94
CA ALA A 125 18.32 -16.65 -17.33
C ALA A 125 17.27 -16.75 -16.20
N PHE A 126 17.22 -17.87 -15.48
CA PHE A 126 16.35 -18.03 -14.32
C PHE A 126 16.77 -17.14 -13.14
N THR A 127 18.07 -17.01 -12.91
CA THR A 127 18.61 -16.11 -11.88
C THR A 127 18.24 -14.66 -12.18
N ASN A 128 18.38 -14.23 -13.43
CA ASN A 128 18.01 -12.89 -13.88
C ASN A 128 16.49 -12.66 -13.83
N LEU A 129 15.68 -13.66 -14.20
CA LEU A 129 14.23 -13.62 -14.02
C LEU A 129 13.85 -13.40 -12.55
N PHE A 130 14.53 -14.09 -11.63
CA PHE A 130 14.32 -13.91 -10.19
C PHE A 130 14.71 -12.52 -9.71
N ILE A 131 15.87 -12.01 -10.11
CA ILE A 131 16.32 -10.65 -9.78
C ILE A 131 15.31 -9.63 -10.28
N ASN A 132 14.88 -9.74 -11.53
CA ASN A 132 13.88 -8.84 -12.10
C ASN A 132 12.52 -8.94 -11.37
N CYS A 133 12.10 -10.13 -10.93
CA CYS A 133 10.92 -10.27 -10.07
C CYS A 133 11.09 -9.55 -8.72
N LEU A 134 12.27 -9.59 -8.12
CA LEU A 134 12.58 -8.82 -6.90
C LEU A 134 12.55 -7.31 -7.16
N ASP A 135 13.10 -6.85 -8.28
CA ASP A 135 13.08 -5.43 -8.65
C ASP A 135 11.65 -4.92 -8.85
N ILE A 136 10.79 -5.72 -9.49
CA ILE A 136 9.36 -5.43 -9.59
C ILE A 136 8.74 -5.30 -8.19
N VAL A 137 8.98 -6.28 -7.31
CA VAL A 137 8.47 -6.25 -5.93
C VAL A 137 8.90 -4.96 -5.21
N LEU A 138 10.19 -4.63 -5.26
CA LEU A 138 10.74 -3.43 -4.62
C LEU A 138 10.09 -2.16 -5.17
N LEU A 139 9.98 -2.04 -6.50
CA LEU A 139 9.36 -0.89 -7.15
C LEU A 139 7.88 -0.73 -6.73
N LYS A 140 7.09 -1.80 -6.72
CA LYS A 140 5.68 -1.74 -6.28
C LYS A 140 5.56 -1.32 -4.82
N TYR A 141 6.46 -1.81 -3.98
CA TYR A 141 6.50 -1.43 -2.57
C TYR A 141 6.80 0.07 -2.41
N GLU A 142 7.81 0.60 -3.11
CA GLU A 142 8.18 2.02 -3.07
C GLU A 142 7.05 2.93 -3.58
N ILE A 143 6.42 2.57 -4.70
CA ILE A 143 5.27 3.30 -5.25
C ILE A 143 4.15 3.39 -4.21
N ARG A 144 3.81 2.26 -3.56
CA ARG A 144 2.75 2.23 -2.56
C ARG A 144 3.13 3.02 -1.30
N GLN A 145 4.37 2.95 -0.83
CA GLN A 145 4.84 3.73 0.30
C GLN A 145 4.74 5.24 0.04
N LYS A 146 5.16 5.69 -1.15
CA LYS A 146 5.02 7.08 -1.56
C LYS A 146 3.55 7.52 -1.58
N PHE A 147 2.68 6.71 -2.18
CA PHE A 147 1.24 6.98 -2.18
C PHE A 147 0.68 7.14 -0.76
N LEU A 148 1.04 6.24 0.17
CA LEU A 148 0.59 6.33 1.56
C LEU A 148 1.13 7.57 2.28
N PHE A 149 2.38 7.96 1.99
CA PHE A 149 2.98 9.18 2.52
C PHE A 149 2.27 10.43 2.03
N ASP A 150 2.06 10.56 0.71
CA ASP A 150 1.39 11.72 0.09
C ASP A 150 -0.03 11.87 0.64
N LYS A 151 -0.75 10.75 0.77
CA LYS A 151 -2.08 10.72 1.34
C LYS A 151 -2.08 11.18 2.80
N ARG A 152 -1.09 10.75 3.59
CA ARG A 152 -0.96 11.15 5.00
C ARG A 152 -0.76 12.65 5.11
N LYS A 153 0.12 13.18 4.26
CA LYS A 153 0.41 14.61 4.21
C LYS A 153 -0.83 15.45 3.95
N ILE A 154 -1.67 15.06 2.97
CA ILE A 154 -2.92 15.78 2.68
C ILE A 154 -3.83 15.89 3.92
N VAL A 155 -3.99 14.80 4.67
CA VAL A 155 -4.82 14.82 5.88
C VAL A 155 -4.20 15.65 6.99
N THR A 156 -2.88 15.56 7.19
CA THR A 156 -2.18 16.38 8.18
C THR A 156 -2.31 17.87 7.85
N ASP A 157 -2.01 18.26 6.61
CA ASP A 157 -2.06 19.66 6.16
C ASP A 157 -3.48 20.24 6.31
N PHE A 158 -4.50 19.46 5.95
CA PHE A 158 -5.90 19.87 6.13
C PHE A 158 -6.30 20.01 7.61
N ALA A 159 -5.85 19.09 8.47
CA ALA A 159 -6.10 19.16 9.90
C ALA A 159 -5.43 20.37 10.55
N GLU A 160 -4.19 20.67 10.17
CA GLU A 160 -3.44 21.84 10.63
C GLU A 160 -4.08 23.14 10.17
N TYR A 161 -4.48 23.23 8.90
CA TYR A 161 -5.22 24.38 8.37
C TYR A 161 -6.54 24.61 9.11
N SER A 162 -7.33 23.55 9.30
CA SER A 162 -8.62 23.65 10.00
C SER A 162 -8.44 24.11 11.44
N LYS A 163 -7.42 23.59 12.14
CA LYS A 163 -7.06 24.01 13.49
C LYS A 163 -6.69 25.49 13.53
N PHE A 164 -5.85 25.96 12.60
CA PHE A 164 -5.42 27.35 12.52
C PHE A 164 -6.61 28.31 12.33
N ILE A 165 -7.52 27.99 11.41
CA ILE A 165 -8.74 28.78 11.19
C ILE A 165 -9.58 28.86 12.47
N TRP A 166 -9.80 27.72 13.12
CA TRP A 166 -10.56 27.68 14.37
C TRP A 166 -9.95 28.53 15.48
N GLU A 167 -8.62 28.48 15.64
CA GLU A 167 -7.89 29.30 16.61
C GLU A 167 -8.03 30.80 16.29
N LYS A 168 -7.93 31.19 15.02
CA LYS A 168 -8.04 32.59 14.59
C LYS A 168 -9.45 33.15 14.71
N ASP A 169 -10.45 32.35 14.34
CA ASP A 169 -11.85 32.73 14.50
C ASP A 169 -12.18 32.91 15.98
N THR A 170 -11.75 31.98 16.83
CA THR A 170 -11.94 32.07 18.29
C THR A 170 -11.29 33.33 18.87
N GLU A 171 -10.06 33.67 18.46
CA GLU A 171 -9.36 34.90 18.87
C GLU A 171 -10.10 36.17 18.42
N LEU A 172 -10.58 36.21 17.17
CA LEU A 172 -11.32 37.33 16.62
C LEU A 172 -12.65 37.54 17.36
N PHE A 173 -13.45 36.49 17.53
CA PHE A 173 -14.72 36.57 18.26
C PHE A 173 -14.49 36.98 19.71
N GLY A 174 -13.47 36.40 20.38
CA GLY A 174 -13.09 36.81 21.73
C GLY A 174 -12.72 38.29 21.82
N THR A 175 -12.00 38.81 20.82
CA THR A 175 -11.63 40.24 20.75
C THR A 175 -12.87 41.12 20.56
N ILE A 176 -13.77 40.75 19.64
CA ILE A 176 -15.02 41.50 19.38
C ILE A 176 -15.88 41.55 20.63
N ILE A 177 -16.12 40.40 21.28
CA ILE A 177 -16.92 40.30 22.51
C ILE A 177 -16.31 41.17 23.60
N ASN A 178 -15.01 41.01 23.89
CA ASN A 178 -14.35 41.79 24.94
C ASN A 178 -14.36 43.29 24.66
N THR A 179 -14.22 43.72 23.40
CA THR A 179 -14.25 45.15 23.01
C THR A 179 -15.66 45.74 23.16
N CYS A 180 -16.69 44.93 22.95
CA CYS A 180 -18.09 45.34 23.08
C CYS A 180 -18.59 45.28 24.52
N MET A 181 -17.77 44.85 25.49
CA MET A 181 -18.16 44.92 26.89
C MET A 181 -18.35 46.38 27.34
N PRO A 182 -19.39 46.69 28.12
CA PRO A 182 -19.57 48.01 28.72
C PRO A 182 -18.36 48.42 29.57
N VAL A 183 -17.86 49.64 29.40
CA VAL A 183 -16.79 50.21 30.24
C VAL A 183 -17.20 51.56 30.84
N ALA A 184 -16.57 51.92 31.96
CA ALA A 184 -16.81 53.20 32.61
C ALA A 184 -16.46 54.37 31.67
N GLY A 185 -17.43 55.25 31.42
CA GLY A 185 -17.28 56.40 30.52
C GLY A 185 -17.92 56.22 29.13
N ASP A 186 -18.47 55.05 28.80
CA ASP A 186 -19.28 54.89 27.59
C ASP A 186 -20.54 55.77 27.65
N THR A 187 -20.88 56.44 26.54
CA THR A 187 -22.16 57.14 26.42
C THR A 187 -23.30 56.16 26.19
N LYS A 188 -24.54 56.61 26.38
CA LYS A 188 -25.73 55.77 26.19
C LYS A 188 -25.83 55.22 24.77
N GLU A 189 -25.48 56.02 23.76
CA GLU A 189 -25.49 55.64 22.35
C GLU A 189 -24.41 54.60 22.03
N VAL A 190 -23.22 54.75 22.63
CA VAL A 190 -22.11 53.79 22.49
C VAL A 190 -22.49 52.45 23.14
N LEU A 191 -23.12 52.47 24.31
CA LEU A 191 -23.63 51.26 24.97
C LEU A 191 -24.67 50.53 24.12
N ILE A 192 -25.62 51.26 23.52
CA ILE A 192 -26.64 50.68 22.63
C ILE A 192 -25.98 50.00 21.42
N LEU A 193 -25.00 50.67 20.79
CA LEU A 193 -24.28 50.09 19.65
C LEU A 193 -23.48 48.83 20.05
N LYS A 194 -22.75 48.88 21.16
CA LYS A 194 -21.98 47.75 21.68
C LYS A 194 -22.86 46.54 22.01
N MET A 195 -24.00 46.78 22.66
CA MET A 195 -24.99 45.73 22.96
C MET A 195 -25.56 45.13 21.67
N ALA A 196 -25.89 45.95 20.67
CA ALA A 196 -26.38 45.44 19.38
C ALA A 196 -25.33 44.56 18.67
N ILE A 197 -24.05 44.95 18.70
CA ILE A 197 -22.97 44.14 18.11
C ILE A 197 -22.77 42.82 18.88
N HIS A 198 -22.78 42.88 20.21
CA HIS A 198 -22.71 41.70 21.06
C HIS A 198 -23.85 40.72 20.73
N ASP A 199 -25.09 41.21 20.70
CA ASP A 199 -26.27 40.39 20.42
C ASP A 199 -26.21 39.76 19.02
N ILE A 200 -25.72 40.46 18.01
CA ILE A 200 -25.53 39.91 16.65
C ILE A 200 -24.52 38.76 16.67
N VAL A 201 -23.37 38.95 17.34
CA VAL A 201 -22.33 37.93 17.42
C VAL A 201 -22.80 36.72 18.23
N GLU A 202 -23.44 36.95 19.38
CA GLU A 202 -23.97 35.88 20.23
C GLU A 202 -25.08 35.11 19.52
N THR A 203 -26.04 35.80 18.90
CA THR A 203 -27.14 35.18 18.15
C THR A 203 -26.63 34.43 16.92
N GLY A 204 -25.67 35.01 16.19
CA GLY A 204 -25.03 34.36 15.05
C GLY A 204 -24.33 33.07 15.47
N THR A 205 -23.54 33.12 16.55
CA THR A 205 -22.83 31.96 17.10
C THR A 205 -23.80 30.90 17.62
N ALA A 206 -24.85 31.29 18.32
CA ALA A 206 -25.90 30.38 18.79
C ALA A 206 -26.64 29.73 17.62
N SER A 207 -26.98 30.50 16.58
CA SER A 207 -27.66 29.98 15.38
C SER A 207 -26.83 28.94 14.66
N LEU A 208 -25.53 29.18 14.51
CA LEU A 208 -24.56 28.21 13.95
C LEU A 208 -24.54 26.90 14.75
N ASN A 209 -24.51 26.99 16.08
CA ASN A 209 -24.50 25.81 16.95
C ASN A 209 -25.83 25.02 16.95
N THR A 210 -26.91 25.62 16.45
CA THR A 210 -28.22 24.95 16.28
C THR A 210 -28.54 24.62 14.83
N ASP A 211 -27.73 25.08 13.87
CA ASP A 211 -27.95 24.84 12.45
C ASP A 211 -27.66 23.37 12.11
N GLU A 212 -28.68 22.67 11.64
CA GLU A 212 -28.59 21.23 11.34
C GLU A 212 -27.54 20.93 10.26
N THR A 213 -27.35 21.84 9.30
CA THR A 213 -26.36 21.68 8.22
C THR A 213 -24.96 21.83 8.78
N PHE A 214 -24.72 22.85 9.61
CA PHE A 214 -23.46 23.06 10.28
C PHE A 214 -23.13 21.90 11.22
N MET A 215 -24.06 21.49 12.08
CA MET A 215 -23.88 20.36 13.00
C MET A 215 -23.61 19.05 12.25
N LYS A 216 -24.28 18.83 11.10
CA LYS A 216 -24.00 17.69 10.22
C LYS A 216 -22.62 17.79 9.58
N LEU A 217 -22.21 18.95 9.07
CA LEU A 217 -20.89 19.15 8.46
C LEU A 217 -19.77 18.99 9.49
N GLN A 218 -19.93 19.56 10.68
CA GLN A 218 -19.01 19.44 11.79
C GLN A 218 -18.90 17.99 12.28
N LYS A 219 -20.03 17.28 12.39
CA LYS A 219 -20.06 15.85 12.68
C LYS A 219 -19.36 15.04 11.58
N ASN A 220 -19.66 15.30 10.31
CA ASN A 220 -19.03 14.62 9.18
C ASN A 220 -17.52 14.87 9.13
N LEU A 221 -17.09 16.09 9.43
CA LEU A 221 -15.69 16.47 9.50
C LEU A 221 -14.98 15.74 10.64
N ASN A 222 -15.54 15.80 11.85
CA ASN A 222 -15.01 15.09 13.03
C ASN A 222 -14.99 13.57 12.83
N GLU A 223 -16.02 13.01 12.20
CA GLU A 223 -16.05 11.59 11.85
C GLU A 223 -15.03 11.24 10.77
N SER A 224 -14.82 12.08 9.76
CA SER A 224 -13.82 11.87 8.71
C SER A 224 -12.39 12.02 9.23
N MET A 225 -12.21 12.83 10.28
CA MET A 225 -10.95 13.11 10.96
C MET A 225 -10.66 12.17 12.15
N ASN A 226 -11.63 11.34 12.55
CA ASN A 226 -11.40 10.35 13.60
C ASN A 226 -10.33 9.35 13.13
N LYS A 227 -9.35 9.03 14.00
CA LYS A 227 -8.16 8.21 13.68
C LYS A 227 -8.50 6.88 12.98
N GLU A 228 -9.65 6.29 13.26
CA GLU A 228 -10.11 5.05 12.62
C GLU A 228 -10.67 5.23 11.20
N ARG A 229 -11.28 6.38 10.87
CA ARG A 229 -11.83 6.66 9.52
C ARG A 229 -10.83 7.32 8.59
N VAL A 230 -9.87 8.07 9.12
CA VAL A 230 -8.63 8.40 8.38
C VAL A 230 -7.93 7.10 7.96
N LYS A 231 -7.99 6.03 8.75
CA LYS A 231 -7.52 4.70 8.32
C LYS A 231 -8.29 4.16 7.10
N TYR A 232 -9.59 4.48 6.98
CA TYR A 232 -10.52 3.95 5.96
C TYR A 232 -10.56 4.73 4.65
N PHE A 233 -10.40 6.06 4.69
CA PHE A 233 -10.19 6.87 3.48
C PHE A 233 -8.96 6.42 2.69
N PHE A 234 -8.08 5.67 3.36
CA PHE A 234 -6.77 5.27 2.89
C PHE A 234 -6.74 3.90 2.24
N THR A 235 -7.75 3.05 2.48
CA THR A 235 -7.80 1.60 2.16
C THR A 235 -8.52 1.21 0.86
N LYS A 236 -8.57 2.09 -0.15
CA LYS A 236 -8.76 1.68 -1.55
C LYS A 236 -7.58 2.22 -2.34
#